data_AF-D5P698-F1
#
_entry.id   AF-D5P698-F1
#
_cell.length_a   1.000
_cell.length_b   1.000
_cell.length_c   1.000
_cell.angle_alpha   90.00
_cell.angle_beta   90.00
_cell.angle_gamma   90.00
#
_symmetry.space_group_name_H-M   'P 1'
#
loop_
_entity.id
_entity.type
_entity.pdbx_description
1 polymer ?
#
loop_
_entity_poly.entity_id
_entity_poly.type
_entity_poly.pdbx_seq_one_letter_code
_entity_poly.pdbx_strand_id
1 'polypeptide(L)'
;MDGMNRIRQAFIGLLASLGMAPAVVAHAAPAVPDFSSYPKVSEDDYTVRPGLAYSVRGFRTPSGLYCTSSNHREMYAMNCTGPLADAPGGVNTVSLFMSGTVLSPVKFTRVDGPNPGNNPEFEGHPINLLPKNTAYAFDHAICVWTDTIALACRIGLGEAYNGFIATSDTTTTIGNS
;
A
#
# COMPACT_ATOMS: atom_id res chain seq x y z
N MET A 1 -72.55 -49.13 -0.14
CA MET A 1 -73.02 -48.45 -1.35
C MET A 1 -72.78 -46.96 -1.12
N ASP A 2 -71.54 -46.52 -1.26
CA ASP A 2 -70.93 -46.04 -2.51
C ASP A 2 -71.53 -44.68 -2.91
N GLY A 3 -70.79 -43.58 -3.04
CA GLY A 3 -69.34 -43.44 -3.03
C GLY A 3 -68.92 -41.97 -3.04
N MET A 4 -67.64 -41.80 -2.71
CA MET A 4 -66.82 -40.61 -2.84
C MET A 4 -67.08 -39.81 -4.12
N ASN A 5 -67.23 -38.50 -4.01
CA ASN A 5 -66.94 -37.59 -5.13
C ASN A 5 -65.73 -36.73 -4.78
N ARG A 6 -64.60 -37.08 -5.42
CA ARG A 6 -63.32 -36.39 -5.38
C ARG A 6 -63.39 -35.20 -6.31
N ILE A 7 -63.09 -33.99 -5.82
CA ILE A 7 -62.60 -32.90 -6.67
C ILE A 7 -61.26 -32.44 -6.09
N ARG A 8 -60.20 -32.88 -6.74
CA ARG A 8 -58.82 -32.39 -6.60
C ARG A 8 -58.49 -31.57 -7.84
N GLN A 9 -57.55 -30.64 -7.69
CA GLN A 9 -56.77 -29.86 -8.69
C GLN A 9 -57.07 -28.35 -8.65
N ALA A 10 -56.12 -27.43 -8.66
CA ALA A 10 -54.65 -27.51 -8.57
C ALA A 10 -54.15 -26.13 -8.14
N PHE A 11 -53.38 -26.04 -7.05
CA PHE A 11 -52.57 -24.85 -6.76
C PHE A 11 -51.21 -25.06 -7.40
N ILE A 12 -50.96 -24.34 -8.50
CA ILE A 12 -49.64 -24.26 -9.13
C ILE A 12 -48.74 -23.47 -8.17
N GLY A 13 -47.88 -24.18 -7.45
CA GLY A 13 -46.85 -23.60 -6.62
C GLY A 13 -45.77 -22.98 -7.51
N LEU A 14 -45.72 -21.65 -7.51
CA LEU A 14 -44.62 -20.88 -8.09
C LEU A 14 -43.41 -21.00 -7.15
N LEU A 15 -42.51 -21.95 -7.43
CA LEU A 15 -41.21 -22.06 -6.78
C LEU A 15 -40.33 -20.90 -7.26
N ALA A 16 -40.31 -19.81 -6.49
CA ALA A 16 -39.31 -18.76 -6.62
C ALA A 16 -37.96 -19.30 -6.14
N SER A 17 -37.15 -19.78 -7.07
CA SER A 17 -35.73 -20.07 -6.84
C SER A 17 -34.98 -18.76 -6.59
N LEU A 18 -34.87 -18.39 -5.31
CA LEU A 18 -33.93 -17.38 -4.82
C LEU A 18 -32.51 -17.90 -5.07
N GLY A 19 -31.90 -17.44 -6.17
CA GLY A 19 -30.48 -17.63 -6.41
C GLY A 19 -29.68 -16.95 -5.31
N MET A 20 -29.02 -17.74 -4.47
CA MET A 20 -27.94 -17.26 -3.59
C MET A 20 -26.79 -16.79 -4.48
N ALA A 21 -26.73 -15.48 -4.74
CA ALA A 21 -25.50 -14.88 -5.21
C ALA A 21 -24.44 -15.03 -4.10
N PRO A 22 -23.22 -15.49 -4.41
CA PRO A 22 -22.16 -15.56 -3.42
C PRO A 22 -21.89 -14.15 -2.90
N ALA A 23 -22.01 -13.97 -1.59
CA ALA A 23 -21.67 -12.71 -0.94
C ALA A 23 -20.17 -12.45 -1.16
N VAL A 24 -19.85 -11.41 -1.91
CA VAL A 24 -18.47 -10.90 -1.99
C VAL A 24 -18.15 -10.39 -0.59
N VAL A 25 -17.22 -11.07 0.10
CA VAL A 25 -16.69 -10.59 1.37
C VAL A 25 -15.89 -9.33 1.07
N ALA A 26 -16.49 -8.16 1.30
CA ALA A 26 -15.77 -6.91 1.26
C ALA A 26 -14.81 -6.87 2.45
N HIS A 27 -13.51 -7.08 2.20
CA HIS A 27 -12.49 -6.86 3.22
C HIS A 27 -12.48 -5.37 3.59
N ALA A 28 -12.57 -5.09 4.89
CA ALA A 28 -12.47 -3.73 5.40
C ALA A 28 -11.10 -3.14 5.00
N ALA A 29 -11.10 -1.86 4.64
CA ALA A 29 -9.85 -1.16 4.35
C ALA A 29 -8.91 -1.25 5.58
N PRO A 30 -7.60 -1.47 5.37
CA PRO A 30 -6.63 -1.48 6.46
C PRO A 30 -6.68 -0.19 7.29
N ALA A 31 -6.61 -0.32 8.61
CA ALA A 31 -6.51 0.84 9.49
C ALA A 31 -5.19 1.59 9.29
N VAL A 32 -5.24 2.93 9.29
CA VAL A 32 -4.05 3.77 9.20
C VAL A 32 -3.19 3.60 10.45
N PRO A 33 -1.90 3.24 10.33
CA PRO A 33 -1.01 3.17 11.49
C PRO A 33 -0.84 4.52 12.15
N ASP A 34 -0.74 4.53 13.48
CA ASP A 34 -0.17 5.66 14.20
C ASP A 34 1.34 5.69 13.98
N PHE A 35 1.77 6.35 12.90
CA PHE A 35 3.18 6.48 12.52
C PHE A 35 4.06 7.07 13.65
N SER A 36 3.49 7.87 14.55
CA SER A 36 4.24 8.53 15.62
C SER A 36 4.60 7.59 16.78
N SER A 37 3.87 6.48 16.90
CA SER A 37 4.09 5.47 17.95
C SER A 37 5.32 4.59 17.73
N TYR A 38 5.88 4.57 16.52
CA TYR A 38 7.00 3.68 16.18
C TYR A 38 8.35 4.36 16.44
N PRO A 39 9.33 3.62 17.01
CA PRO A 39 10.69 4.13 17.16
C PRO A 39 11.31 4.41 15.79
N LYS A 40 12.01 5.53 15.67
CA LYS A 40 12.68 5.94 14.43
C LYS A 40 14.00 5.22 14.27
N VAL A 41 14.32 4.85 13.04
CA VAL A 41 15.66 4.35 12.68
C VAL A 41 16.66 5.51 12.53
N SER A 42 17.96 5.20 12.55
CA SER A 42 19.02 6.19 12.30
C SER A 42 19.08 6.54 10.81
N GLU A 43 19.36 7.80 10.48
CA GLU A 43 19.47 8.26 9.09
C GLU A 43 20.68 7.67 8.36
N ASP A 44 21.81 7.55 9.07
CA ASP A 44 23.08 7.08 8.52
C ASP A 44 22.96 5.65 7.97
N ASP A 45 22.10 4.83 8.58
CA ASP A 45 21.88 3.44 8.18
C ASP A 45 21.14 3.32 6.84
N TYR A 46 20.49 4.37 6.35
CA TYR A 46 19.65 4.31 5.13
C TYR A 46 20.06 5.31 4.07
N THR A 47 21.13 6.07 4.28
CA THR A 47 21.64 7.02 3.29
C THR A 47 22.41 6.28 2.20
N VAL A 48 21.90 6.33 0.97
CA VAL A 48 22.53 5.72 -0.22
C VAL A 48 23.21 6.75 -1.12
N ARG A 49 22.80 8.03 -0.99
CA ARG A 49 23.50 9.17 -1.59
C ARG A 49 23.47 10.34 -0.60
N PRO A 50 24.61 10.70 0.01
CA PRO A 50 24.70 11.89 0.83
C PRO A 50 24.74 13.14 -0.05
N GLY A 51 24.16 14.25 0.41
CA GLY A 51 24.27 15.52 -0.32
C GLY A 51 23.32 16.59 0.19
N LEU A 52 23.82 17.82 0.30
CA LEU A 52 23.00 18.98 0.72
C LEU A 52 22.03 19.43 -0.38
N ALA A 53 22.45 19.31 -1.66
CA ALA A 53 21.62 19.71 -2.79
C ALA A 53 20.63 18.61 -3.20
N TYR A 54 21.06 17.35 -3.13
CA TYR A 54 20.25 16.17 -3.44
C TYR A 54 20.69 15.03 -2.53
N SER A 55 19.79 14.58 -1.65
CA SER A 55 20.01 13.38 -0.83
C SER A 55 19.06 12.28 -1.25
N VAL A 56 19.54 11.04 -1.20
CA VAL A 56 18.71 9.85 -1.42
C VAL A 56 18.96 8.88 -0.28
N ARG A 57 17.87 8.36 0.25
CA ARG A 57 17.85 7.32 1.27
C ARG A 57 16.96 6.19 0.77
N GLY A 58 17.16 4.99 1.27
CA GLY A 58 16.33 3.86 0.83
C GLY A 58 16.32 2.70 1.80
N PHE A 59 15.23 1.95 1.77
CA PHE A 59 15.06 0.72 2.55
C PHE A 59 14.32 -0.35 1.74
N ARG A 60 14.43 -1.60 2.18
CA ARG A 60 13.63 -2.72 1.68
C ARG A 60 12.84 -3.37 2.81
N THR A 61 11.83 -4.14 2.46
CA THR A 61 11.01 -4.92 3.38
C THR A 61 11.18 -6.42 3.10
N PRO A 62 10.82 -7.31 4.05
CA PRO A 62 10.81 -8.75 3.80
C PRO A 62 9.81 -9.18 2.71
N SER A 63 8.77 -8.38 2.45
CA SER A 63 7.80 -8.65 1.39
C SER A 63 8.35 -8.42 -0.02
N GLY A 64 9.58 -7.90 -0.16
CA GLY A 64 10.21 -7.61 -1.44
C GLY A 64 9.86 -6.23 -2.00
N LEU A 65 9.24 -5.36 -1.20
CA LEU A 65 9.16 -3.93 -1.52
C LEU A 65 10.51 -3.29 -1.23
N TYR A 66 10.93 -2.39 -2.10
CA TYR A 66 12.04 -1.48 -1.83
C TYR A 66 11.62 -0.07 -2.16
N CYS A 67 12.11 0.86 -1.36
CA CYS A 67 11.71 2.26 -1.42
C CYS A 67 12.93 3.16 -1.38
N THR A 68 12.84 4.27 -2.10
CA THR A 68 13.79 5.37 -2.00
C THR A 68 13.05 6.66 -1.68
N SER A 69 13.51 7.40 -0.68
CA SER A 69 13.14 8.80 -0.50
C SER A 69 14.25 9.71 -1.00
N SER A 70 13.86 10.89 -1.47
CA SER A 70 14.83 11.89 -1.86
C SER A 70 14.33 13.29 -1.60
N ASN A 71 15.27 14.20 -1.34
CA ASN A 71 15.02 15.63 -1.23
C ASN A 71 15.93 16.39 -2.19
N HIS A 72 15.34 17.23 -3.04
CA HIS A 72 16.04 18.20 -3.89
C HIS A 72 15.29 19.53 -3.88
N ARG A 73 15.88 20.59 -3.29
CA ARG A 73 15.34 21.97 -3.32
C ARG A 73 13.87 22.04 -2.90
N GLU A 74 13.54 21.49 -1.74
CA GLU A 74 12.16 21.42 -1.20
C GLU A 74 11.19 20.56 -2.03
N MET A 75 11.70 19.76 -2.97
CA MET A 75 10.96 18.71 -3.63
C MET A 75 11.30 17.38 -2.96
N TYR A 76 10.26 16.71 -2.47
CA TYR A 76 10.37 15.47 -1.72
C TYR A 76 9.64 14.37 -2.48
N ALA A 77 10.31 13.23 -2.63
CA ALA A 77 9.73 12.06 -3.28
C ALA A 77 9.91 10.84 -2.40
N MET A 78 8.93 9.95 -2.42
CA MET A 78 9.03 8.58 -1.92
C MET A 78 8.54 7.66 -3.03
N ASN A 79 9.41 6.78 -3.52
CA ASN A 79 9.07 5.81 -4.56
C ASN A 79 9.27 4.42 -3.99
N CYS A 80 8.23 3.61 -4.01
CA CYS A 80 8.25 2.24 -3.54
C CYS A 80 7.89 1.30 -4.69
N THR A 81 8.72 0.30 -4.94
CA THR A 81 8.56 -0.66 -6.03
C THR A 81 8.62 -2.09 -5.49
N GLY A 82 7.80 -2.98 -6.04
CA GLY A 82 7.78 -4.40 -5.68
C GLY A 82 6.38 -5.00 -5.80
N PRO A 83 6.10 -6.10 -5.08
CA PRO A 83 4.80 -6.75 -5.15
C PRO A 83 3.74 -5.91 -4.42
N LEU A 84 2.84 -5.31 -5.20
CA LEU A 84 1.68 -4.57 -4.71
C LEU A 84 0.43 -5.41 -4.99
N ALA A 85 -0.15 -5.98 -3.94
CA ALA A 85 -1.32 -6.84 -4.06
C ALA A 85 -2.54 -6.05 -4.56
N ASP A 86 -3.34 -6.71 -5.41
CA ASP A 86 -4.54 -6.17 -6.06
C ASP A 86 -4.37 -4.84 -6.80
N ALA A 87 -3.14 -4.46 -7.14
CA ALA A 87 -2.88 -3.25 -7.89
C ALA A 87 -3.32 -3.45 -9.37
N PRO A 88 -4.37 -2.76 -9.84
CA PRO A 88 -4.92 -2.99 -11.18
C PRO A 88 -3.89 -2.66 -12.27
N GLY A 89 -3.96 -3.38 -13.39
CA GLY A 89 -3.04 -3.18 -14.52
C GLY A 89 -1.60 -3.64 -14.25
N GLY A 90 -1.38 -4.46 -13.21
CA GLY A 90 -0.05 -4.95 -12.86
C GLY A 90 0.91 -3.84 -12.43
N VAL A 91 0.36 -2.80 -11.81
CA VAL A 91 1.13 -1.75 -11.13
C VAL A 91 2.07 -2.39 -10.12
N ASN A 92 3.31 -1.94 -10.12
CA ASN A 92 4.37 -2.42 -9.23
C ASN A 92 5.11 -1.28 -8.54
N THR A 93 4.69 -0.03 -8.77
CA THR A 93 5.33 1.16 -8.20
C THR A 93 4.29 2.13 -7.66
N VAL A 94 4.52 2.62 -6.44
CA VAL A 94 3.79 3.76 -5.84
C VAL A 94 4.75 4.93 -5.68
N SER A 95 4.36 6.10 -6.18
CA SER A 95 5.09 7.35 -6.00
C SER A 95 4.26 8.33 -5.17
N LEU A 96 4.89 8.85 -4.12
CA LEU A 96 4.41 9.98 -3.32
C LEU A 96 5.32 11.17 -3.59
N PHE A 97 4.73 12.35 -3.71
CA PHE A 97 5.48 13.56 -4.04
C PHE A 97 4.92 14.79 -3.34
N MET A 98 5.82 15.66 -2.90
CA MET A 98 5.53 16.96 -2.30
C MET A 98 6.50 18.01 -2.83
N SER A 99 6.03 19.22 -3.08
CA SER A 99 6.87 20.39 -3.40
C SER A 99 6.53 21.52 -2.43
N GLY A 100 7.47 21.89 -1.57
CA GLY A 100 7.20 22.77 -0.44
C GLY A 100 6.10 22.17 0.45
N THR A 101 4.94 22.81 0.48
CA THR A 101 3.75 22.33 1.22
C THR A 101 2.69 21.67 0.32
N VAL A 102 2.90 21.64 -0.99
CA VAL A 102 1.92 21.13 -1.96
C VAL A 102 2.07 19.63 -2.13
N LEU A 103 1.02 18.89 -1.83
CA LEU A 103 0.94 17.43 -1.99
C LEU A 103 0.42 17.08 -3.38
N SER A 104 1.10 16.14 -4.05
CA SER A 104 0.55 15.52 -5.26
C SER A 104 -0.31 14.31 -4.92
N PRO A 105 -1.31 13.96 -5.75
CA PRO A 105 -2.03 12.71 -5.63
C PRO A 105 -1.08 11.51 -5.67
N VAL A 106 -1.42 10.45 -4.93
CA VAL A 106 -0.69 9.18 -4.96
C VAL A 106 -0.71 8.64 -6.39
N LYS A 107 0.47 8.33 -6.93
CA LYS A 107 0.60 7.83 -8.30
C LYS A 107 0.97 6.35 -8.29
N PHE A 108 0.13 5.54 -8.91
CA PHE A 108 0.39 4.14 -9.18
C PHE A 108 0.88 3.98 -10.62
N THR A 109 2.02 3.31 -10.80
CA THR A 109 2.57 3.04 -12.13
C THR A 109 3.03 1.61 -12.27
N ARG A 110 2.96 1.12 -13.50
CA ARG A 110 3.66 -0.07 -13.93
C ARG A 110 5.00 0.37 -14.52
N VAL A 111 6.08 -0.14 -13.96
CA VAL A 111 7.42 0.03 -14.50
C VAL A 111 7.86 -1.33 -15.06
N ASP A 112 7.99 -1.40 -16.38
CA ASP A 112 8.57 -2.55 -17.06
C ASP A 112 10.10 -2.39 -17.04
N GLY A 113 10.78 -3.22 -16.25
CA GLY A 113 12.23 -3.17 -16.06
C GLY A 113 12.71 -4.39 -15.28
N PRO A 114 14.02 -4.60 -15.13
CA PRO A 114 14.52 -5.68 -14.28
C PRO A 114 13.98 -5.46 -12.87
N ASN A 115 13.21 -6.42 -12.35
CA ASN A 115 12.90 -6.46 -10.93
C ASN A 115 14.25 -6.51 -10.21
N PRO A 116 14.56 -5.57 -9.30
CA PRO A 116 15.88 -5.52 -8.67
C PRO A 116 16.17 -6.74 -7.77
N GLY A 117 15.23 -7.69 -7.68
CA GLY A 117 15.43 -8.96 -7.04
C GLY A 117 15.50 -8.82 -5.52
N ASN A 118 16.18 -9.75 -4.86
CA ASN A 118 16.20 -9.80 -3.39
C ASN A 118 17.15 -8.77 -2.76
N ASN A 119 18.05 -8.16 -3.54
CA ASN A 119 19.03 -7.21 -3.04
C ASN A 119 19.07 -5.95 -3.92
N PRO A 120 18.04 -5.10 -3.84
CA PRO A 120 17.99 -3.85 -4.58
C PRO A 120 19.14 -2.93 -4.15
N GLU A 121 19.73 -2.26 -5.14
CA GLU A 121 20.81 -1.30 -4.95
C GLU A 121 20.41 0.04 -5.56
N PHE A 122 20.85 1.13 -4.95
CA PHE A 122 20.80 2.46 -5.54
C PHE A 122 22.22 2.89 -5.87
N GLU A 123 22.56 3.01 -7.16
CA GLU A 123 23.90 3.44 -7.62
C GLU A 123 25.05 2.57 -7.05
N GLY A 124 24.81 1.27 -6.89
CA GLY A 124 25.77 0.32 -6.32
C GLY A 124 25.82 0.30 -4.79
N HIS A 125 24.94 1.05 -4.11
CA HIS A 125 24.77 0.99 -2.66
C HIS A 125 23.62 0.05 -2.30
N PRO A 126 23.87 -1.02 -1.53
CA PRO A 126 22.83 -1.91 -1.03
C PRO A 126 21.78 -1.16 -0.23
N ILE A 127 20.51 -1.48 -0.49
CA ILE A 127 19.40 -0.93 0.26
C ILE A 127 19.14 -1.80 1.49
N ASN A 128 19.22 -1.19 2.68
CA ASN A 128 19.10 -1.89 3.94
C ASN A 128 17.67 -2.33 4.25
N LEU A 129 17.55 -3.44 4.96
CA LEU A 129 16.25 -3.94 5.43
C LEU A 129 15.75 -3.06 6.57
N LEU A 130 14.54 -2.51 6.45
CA LEU A 130 13.89 -1.78 7.54
C LEU A 130 13.49 -2.79 8.64
N PRO A 131 13.86 -2.58 9.92
CA PRO A 131 13.37 -3.43 11.00
C PRO A 131 11.86 -3.31 11.17
N LYS A 132 11.24 -4.43 11.54
CA LYS A 132 9.80 -4.49 11.85
C LYS A 132 9.42 -3.49 12.92
N ASN A 133 8.25 -2.88 12.81
CA ASN A 133 7.72 -1.94 13.81
C ASN A 133 8.69 -0.77 14.10
N THR A 134 9.41 -0.30 13.09
CA THR A 134 10.21 0.92 13.17
C THR A 134 9.79 1.89 12.08
N ALA A 135 9.93 3.19 12.35
CA ALA A 135 9.65 4.25 11.41
C ALA A 135 10.92 4.65 10.66
N TYR A 136 10.89 4.45 9.35
CA TYR A 136 11.70 5.23 8.43
C TYR A 136 11.07 6.61 8.32
N ALA A 137 11.72 7.69 8.75
CA ALA A 137 11.10 9.01 8.91
C ALA A 137 11.99 10.15 8.38
N PHE A 138 12.20 10.16 7.06
CA PHE A 138 13.10 11.09 6.36
C PHE A 138 12.40 11.75 5.17
N ASP A 139 12.89 12.91 4.74
CA ASP A 139 12.42 13.61 3.53
C ASP A 139 10.90 13.86 3.53
N HIS A 140 10.35 14.23 4.68
CA HIS A 140 8.90 14.37 4.95
C HIS A 140 8.07 13.11 4.69
N ALA A 141 8.71 11.97 4.46
CA ALA A 141 8.07 10.68 4.37
C ALA A 141 8.19 9.93 5.70
N ILE A 142 7.14 9.18 6.06
CA ILE A 142 7.21 8.20 7.14
C ILE A 142 6.68 6.87 6.63
N CYS A 143 7.46 5.81 6.81
CA CYS A 143 7.11 4.46 6.40
C CYS A 143 7.30 3.46 7.55
N VAL A 144 6.38 2.50 7.64
CA VAL A 144 6.40 1.41 8.63
C VAL A 144 5.92 0.11 7.99
N TRP A 145 6.41 -1.02 8.47
CA TRP A 145 5.84 -2.33 8.16
C TRP A 145 5.66 -3.15 9.44
N THR A 146 4.66 -4.02 9.43
CA THR A 146 4.23 -4.86 10.56
C THR A 146 3.89 -6.27 10.06
N ASP A 147 3.35 -7.14 10.92
CA ASP A 147 2.91 -8.48 10.47
C ASP A 147 1.75 -8.43 9.47
N THR A 148 0.89 -7.41 9.58
CA THR A 148 -0.34 -7.30 8.78
C THR A 148 -0.23 -6.24 7.69
N ILE A 149 0.82 -5.42 7.74
CA ILE A 149 1.07 -4.34 6.80
C ILE A 149 2.42 -4.60 6.15
N ALA A 150 2.39 -4.99 4.88
CA ALA A 150 3.58 -5.19 4.07
C ALA A 150 4.38 -3.88 3.95
N LEU A 151 3.68 -2.76 3.81
CA LEU A 151 4.23 -1.41 3.94
C LEU A 151 3.11 -0.36 4.03
N ALA A 152 3.21 0.57 4.99
CA ALA A 152 2.45 1.80 4.97
C ALA A 152 3.42 2.97 4.87
N CYS A 153 3.16 3.91 3.97
CA CYS A 153 3.97 5.10 3.78
C CYS A 153 3.07 6.32 3.61
N ARG A 154 3.51 7.45 4.17
CA ARG A 154 2.94 8.77 3.90
C ARG A 154 4.04 9.77 3.57
N ILE A 155 3.70 10.81 2.82
CA ILE A 155 4.51 12.02 2.65
C ILE A 155 3.66 13.22 3.04
N GLY A 156 4.22 14.16 3.81
CA GLY A 156 3.47 15.31 4.27
C GLY A 156 4.04 16.05 5.48
N LEU A 157 3.29 17.05 5.93
CA LEU A 157 3.61 17.89 7.08
C LEU A 157 2.47 17.81 8.09
N GLY A 158 2.78 17.34 9.31
CA GLY A 158 1.79 17.20 10.37
C GLY A 158 0.62 16.32 9.94
N GLU A 159 -0.59 16.87 9.99
CA GLU A 159 -1.85 16.21 9.62
C GLU A 159 -2.16 16.24 8.13
N ALA A 160 -1.48 17.08 7.33
CA ALA A 160 -1.66 17.14 5.88
C ALA A 160 -0.71 16.16 5.21
N TYR A 161 -1.23 15.06 4.66
CA TYR A 161 -0.42 14.05 3.98
C TYR A 161 -1.21 13.27 2.93
N ASN A 162 -0.46 12.68 2.00
CA ASN A 162 -0.91 11.61 1.12
C ASN A 162 -0.05 10.37 1.32
N GLY A 163 -0.62 9.20 1.14
CA GLY A 163 0.09 7.95 1.39
C GLY A 163 -0.64 6.71 0.87
N PHE A 164 -0.09 5.55 1.20
CA PHE A 164 -0.69 4.27 0.90
C PHE A 164 -0.45 3.26 2.02
N ILE A 165 -1.27 2.21 2.02
CA ILE A 165 -1.09 1.00 2.81
C ILE A 165 -1.16 -0.18 1.85
N ALA A 166 -0.09 -0.97 1.81
CA ALA A 166 -0.02 -2.27 1.15
C ALA A 166 -0.07 -3.38 2.21
N THR A 167 -0.95 -4.35 2.01
CA THR A 167 -1.02 -5.61 2.76
C THR A 167 -0.69 -6.78 1.82
N SER A 168 -0.86 -8.02 2.28
CA SER A 168 -0.74 -9.20 1.43
C SER A 168 -1.80 -9.25 0.33
N ASP A 169 -2.94 -8.60 0.55
CA ASP A 169 -4.14 -8.80 -0.26
C ASP A 169 -4.54 -7.52 -0.99
N THR A 170 -4.21 -6.33 -0.48
CA THR A 170 -4.66 -5.08 -1.10
C THR A 170 -3.68 -3.94 -0.92
N THR A 171 -3.77 -2.98 -1.84
CA THR A 171 -3.09 -1.68 -1.73
C THR A 171 -4.13 -0.58 -1.79
N THR A 172 -4.17 0.29 -0.78
CA THR A 172 -5.11 1.41 -0.71
C THR A 172 -4.39 2.73 -0.45
N THR A 173 -4.98 3.84 -0.90
CA THR A 173 -4.49 5.19 -0.61
C THR A 173 -5.04 5.70 0.73
N ILE A 174 -4.23 6.50 1.42
CA ILE A 174 -4.61 7.18 2.66
C ILE A 174 -4.21 8.66 2.56
N GLY A 175 -4.77 9.50 3.43
CA GLY A 175 -4.51 10.93 3.42
C GLY A 175 -5.77 11.76 3.19
N ASN A 176 -5.58 13.07 3.16
CA ASN A 176 -6.67 14.05 3.26
C ASN A 176 -6.47 15.30 2.38
N SER A 177 -5.60 15.21 1.37
CA SER A 177 -5.31 16.33 0.45
C SER A 177 -5.81 16.10 -0.96
#